data_AF-A0A8T6GBP1-F1
#
_entry.id   AF-A0A8T6GBP1-F1
#
_cell.length_a   1.000
_cell.length_b   1.000
_cell.length_c   1.000
_cell.angle_alpha   90.00
_cell.angle_beta   90.00
_cell.angle_gamma   90.00
#
_symmetry.space_group_name_H-M   'P 1'
#
loop_
_entity.id
_entity.type
_entity.pdbx_description
1 polymer ?
#
loop_
_entity_poly.entity_id
_entity_poly.type
_entity_poly.pdbx_seq_one_letter_code
_entity_poly.pdbx_strand_id
1 'polypeptide(L)' 'MADIQPITAKADYDAALARVSELMYARTGPEGQIEDANHPARVELDALVDLIEKYESEHYPIEHPDAVTAT' A
#
# COMPACT_ATOMS: atom_id res chain seq x y z
N MET A 1 -10.16 14.49 -6.99
CA MET A 1 -9.81 13.39 -6.08
C MET A 1 -9.76 12.13 -6.91
N ALA A 2 -8.70 11.34 -6.80
CA ALA A 2 -8.63 10.06 -7.51
C ALA A 2 -9.78 9.16 -7.03
N ASP A 3 -10.44 8.50 -7.98
CA ASP A 3 -11.51 7.56 -7.68
C ASP A 3 -10.89 6.18 -7.42
N ILE A 4 -10.53 5.91 -6.16
CA ILE A 4 -9.82 4.69 -5.76
C ILE A 4 -10.84 3.59 -5.50
N GLN A 5 -10.73 2.49 -6.25
CA GLN A 5 -11.65 1.37 -6.19
C GLN A 5 -11.14 0.28 -5.23
N PRO A 6 -12.05 -0.54 -4.63
CA PRO A 6 -11.65 -1.68 -3.82
C PRO A 6 -10.83 -2.71 -4.61
N ILE A 7 -9.93 -3.40 -3.93
CA ILE A 7 -9.19 -4.54 -4.48
C ILE A 7 -10.04 -5.81 -4.27
N THR A 8 -10.53 -6.40 -5.36
CA THR A 8 -11.43 -7.57 -5.30
C THR A 8 -10.87 -8.81 -6.00
N ALA A 9 -9.86 -8.63 -6.84
CA ALA A 9 -9.16 -9.70 -7.54
C ALA A 9 -7.65 -9.45 -7.54
N LYS A 10 -6.88 -10.51 -7.80
CA LYS A 10 -5.42 -10.43 -7.91
C LYS A 10 -4.94 -9.39 -8.93
N ALA A 11 -5.69 -9.18 -10.02
CA ALA A 11 -5.35 -8.17 -11.02
C ALA A 11 -5.40 -6.74 -10.46
N ASP A 12 -6.39 -6.44 -9.60
CA ASP A 12 -6.50 -5.16 -8.90
C ASP A 12 -5.33 -4.98 -7.92
N TYR A 13 -4.96 -6.06 -7.23
CA TYR A 13 -3.84 -6.08 -6.29
C TYR A 13 -2.50 -5.82 -6.99
N ASP A 14 -2.23 -6.50 -8.11
CA ASP A 14 -1.02 -6.31 -8.90
C ASP A 14 -0.94 -4.87 -9.47
N ALA A 15 -2.08 -4.30 -9.89
CA ALA A 15 -2.16 -2.92 -10.34
C ALA A 15 -1.93 -1.91 -9.20
N ALA A 16 -2.49 -2.16 -8.02
CA ALA A 16 -2.29 -1.33 -6.83
C ALA A 16 -0.81 -1.33 -6.40
N LEU A 17 -0.14 -2.49 -6.39
CA LEU A 17 1.29 -2.59 -6.10
C LEU A 17 2.15 -1.81 -7.10
N ALA A 18 1.85 -1.93 -8.40
CA ALA A 18 2.56 -1.17 -9.43
C ALA A 18 2.41 0.33 -9.20
N ARG A 19 1.20 0.79 -8.87
CA ARG A 19 0.92 2.21 -8.61
C ARG A 19 1.61 2.72 -7.35
N VAL A 20 1.57 1.96 -6.25
CA VAL A 20 2.31 2.30 -5.02
C VAL A 20 3.80 2.43 -5.29
N SER A 21 4.38 1.50 -6.07
CA SER A 21 5.78 1.55 -6.48
C SER A 21 6.09 2.85 -7.22
N GLU A 22 5.29 3.21 -8.24
CA GLU A 22 5.43 4.48 -8.95
C GLU A 22 5.37 5.69 -8.02
N LEU A 23 4.39 5.76 -7.12
CA LEU A 23 4.22 6.88 -6.18
C LEU A 23 5.40 7.01 -5.22
N MET A 24 5.92 5.88 -4.73
CA MET A 24 7.10 5.83 -3.85
C MET A 24 8.39 6.24 -4.57
N TYR A 25 8.58 5.80 -5.82
CA TYR A 25 9.74 6.19 -6.63
C TYR A 25 9.63 7.62 -7.18
N ALA A 26 8.43 8.10 -7.44
CA ALA A 26 8.19 9.42 -8.02
C ALA A 26 8.41 10.56 -7.03
N ARG A 27 8.42 10.30 -5.70
CA ARG A 27 8.77 11.22 -4.59
C ARG A 27 8.74 12.70 -5.03
N THR A 28 7.53 13.20 -5.25
CA THR A 28 7.26 14.35 -6.10
C THR A 28 7.62 15.67 -5.41
N GLY A 29 8.85 16.15 -5.63
CA GLY A 29 9.36 17.47 -5.25
C GLY A 29 10.89 17.53 -5.44
N PRO A 30 11.52 18.71 -5.58
CA PRO A 30 12.98 18.85 -5.78
C PRO A 30 13.83 18.22 -4.67
N GLU A 31 13.24 17.91 -3.51
CA GLU A 31 13.89 17.25 -2.36
C GLU A 31 13.42 15.82 -2.11
N GLY A 32 12.60 15.25 -3.00
CA GLY A 32 12.13 13.88 -2.87
C GLY A 32 11.23 13.62 -1.66
N GLN A 33 10.54 14.65 -1.14
CA GLN A 33 9.61 14.52 -0.02
C GLN A 33 8.24 15.07 -0.42
N ILE A 34 7.19 14.29 -0.15
CA ILE A 34 5.82 14.81 -0.14
C ILE A 34 5.56 15.34 1.27
N GLU A 35 5.97 16.59 1.51
CA GLU A 35 5.90 17.20 2.84
C GLU A 35 4.46 17.56 3.24
N ASP A 36 3.61 17.87 2.27
CA ASP A 36 2.21 18.16 2.51
C ASP A 36 1.39 16.86 2.62
N ALA A 37 0.79 16.64 3.78
CA ALA A 37 -0.11 15.52 4.05
C ALA A 37 -1.35 15.52 3.11
N ASN A 38 -1.75 16.68 2.60
CA ASN A 38 -2.87 16.82 1.67
C ASN A 38 -2.44 16.74 0.19
N HIS A 39 -1.16 16.51 -0.09
CA HIS A 39 -0.71 16.35 -1.46
C HIS A 39 -1.42 15.15 -2.11
N PRO A 40 -2.02 15.32 -3.31
CA PRO A 40 -2.86 14.28 -3.91
C PRO A 40 -2.19 12.91 -4.03
N ALA A 41 -0.90 12.88 -4.38
CA ALA A 41 -0.13 11.63 -4.50
C ALA A 41 0.06 10.91 -3.15
N ARG A 42 0.08 11.64 -2.02
CA ARG A 42 0.17 11.04 -0.69
C ARG A 42 -1.17 10.50 -0.22
N VAL A 43 -2.24 11.26 -0.46
CA VAL A 43 -3.62 10.79 -0.21
C VAL A 43 -3.92 9.52 -1.03
N GLU A 44 -3.46 9.48 -2.28
CA GLU A 44 -3.58 8.29 -3.14
C GLU A 44 -2.77 7.11 -2.60
N LEU A 45 -1.52 7.36 -2.21
CA LEU A 45 -0.63 6.33 -1.66
C LEU A 45 -1.18 5.72 -0.38
N ASP A 46 -1.60 6.55 0.58
CA ASP A 46 -2.13 6.09 1.87
C ASP A 46 -3.37 5.19 1.65
N ALA A 47 -4.29 5.61 0.80
CA ALA A 47 -5.48 4.82 0.48
C ALA A 47 -5.17 3.50 -0.25
N LEU A 48 -4.19 3.48 -1.16
CA LEU A 48 -3.79 2.24 -1.84
C LEU A 48 -3.13 1.23 -0.89
N VAL A 49 -2.30 1.71 0.04
CA VAL A 49 -1.66 0.85 1.06
C VAL A 49 -2.72 0.20 1.95
N ASP A 50 -3.70 0.96 2.46
CA ASP A 50 -4.78 0.42 3.29
C ASP A 50 -5.58 -0.69 2.57
N LEU A 51 -5.83 -0.52 1.27
CA LEU A 51 -6.55 -1.51 0.47
C LEU A 51 -5.72 -2.77 0.21
N ILE A 52 -4.42 -2.61 -0.04
CA ILE A 52 -3.46 -3.72 -0.21
C ILE A 52 -3.40 -4.53 1.07
N GLU A 53 -3.19 -3.90 2.23
CA GLU A 53 -3.12 -4.58 3.52
C GLU A 53 -4.39 -5.37 3.82
N LYS A 54 -5.56 -4.79 3.53
CA LYS A 54 -6.84 -5.50 3.66
C LYS A 54 -6.88 -6.75 2.78
N TYR A 55 -6.55 -6.63 1.49
CA TYR A 55 -6.54 -7.77 0.58
C TYR A 55 -5.55 -8.85 1.03
N GLU A 56 -4.36 -8.45 1.49
CA GLU A 56 -3.33 -9.35 2.02
C GLU A 56 -3.78 -10.08 3.28
N SER A 57 -4.49 -9.41 4.19
CA SER A 57 -5.01 -10.07 5.39
C SER A 57 -6.00 -11.21 5.09
N GLU A 58 -6.72 -11.09 3.96
CA GLU A 58 -7.70 -12.09 3.50
C GLU A 58 -7.06 -13.20 2.65
N HIS A 59 -6.02 -12.89 1.88
CA HIS A 59 -5.46 -13.80 0.86
C HIS A 59 -4.07 -14.35 1.18
N TYR A 60 -3.28 -13.63 1.99
CA TYR A 60 -1.92 -13.96 2.38
C TYR A 60 -1.73 -13.82 3.90
N PRO A 61 -2.50 -14.55 4.72
CA PRO A 61 -2.38 -14.47 6.17
C PRO A 61 -0.97 -14.88 6.61
N ILE A 62 -0.31 -14.01 7.38
CA ILE A 62 0.97 -14.33 7.99
C ILE A 62 0.69 -15.19 9.22
N GLU A 63 1.07 -16.46 9.17
CA GLU A 63 1.03 -17.32 10.36
C GLU A 63 1.97 -16.75 11.43
N HIS A 64 1.51 -16.70 12.67
CA HIS A 64 2.38 -16.32 13.77
C HIS A 64 3.57 -17.30 13.82
N PRO A 65 4.80 -16.81 14.06
CA PRO A 65 5.92 -17.71 14.26
C PRO A 65 5.58 -18.65 15.42
N ASP A 66 5.96 -19.92 15.27
CA ASP A 66 5.81 -20.90 16.35
C ASP A 66 6.44 -20.34 17.63
N ALA A 67 5.73 -20.46 18.75
CA ALA A 67 6.23 -20.03 20.04
C ALA A 67 7.54 -20.79 20.34
N VAL A 68 8.67 -20.08 20.34
CA VAL A 68 9.93 -20.66 20.79
C VAL A 68 9.78 -20.99 22.28
N THR A 69 9.87 -22.27 22.63
CA THR A 69 9.83 -22.68 24.04
C THR A 69 11.11 -22.22 24.70
N ALA A 70 11.04 -21.27 25.64
CA ALA A 70 12.17 -20.93 26.48
C ALA A 70 12.45 -22.11 27.42
N THR A 71 13.63 -22.73 27.29
CA THR A 71 14.17 -23.76 28.19
C THR A 71 15.10 -23.14 29.21
#